data_AF-A0A7Z9WBE8-F1
#
_entry.id   AF-A0A7Z9WBE8-F1
#
_cell.length_a   1.000
_cell.length_b   1.000
_cell.length_c   1.000
_cell.angle_alpha   90.00
_cell.angle_beta   90.00
_cell.angle_gamma   90.00
#
_symmetry.space_group_name_H-M   'P 1'
#
loop_
_entity.id
_entity.type
_entity.pdbx_description
1 polymer ?
#
loop_
_entity_poly.entity_id
_entity_poly.type
_entity_poly.pdbx_seq_one_letter_code
_entity_poly.pdbx_strand_id
1 'polypeptide(L)'
;GIIRLPNWLQSITAVSVYILAGMPSIILGVIGFLLFVNALGLGWSILSAMLTLILLLYPTLVTAFSHLLRPFNQRYGMAAKSFGIGPLEFLFRLSPAYQKGKILDALILGWATSLGDTAAVMLTCGALTSIHSAFT
;
A
#
# COMPACT_ATOMS: atom_id res chain seq x y z
N GLY A 1 -12.29 19.84 5.57
CA GLY A 1 -10.90 19.52 5.25
C GLY A 1 -10.57 20.14 3.91
N ILE A 2 -9.42 20.82 3.82
CA ILE A 2 -8.94 21.58 2.64
C ILE A 2 -8.91 20.72 1.37
N ILE A 3 -8.65 19.42 1.53
CA ILE A 3 -8.53 18.47 0.44
C ILE A 3 -9.87 17.73 0.33
N ARG A 4 -10.72 18.13 -0.63
CA ARG A 4 -11.87 17.33 -1.08
C ARG A 4 -11.56 16.83 -2.48
N LEU A 5 -11.17 15.55 -2.61
CA LEU A 5 -11.36 14.85 -3.88
C LEU A 5 -12.87 14.78 -4.19
N PRO A 6 -13.30 14.66 -5.45
CA PRO A 6 -14.71 14.49 -5.74
C PRO A 6 -15.26 13.25 -5.00
N ASN A 7 -16.45 13.37 -4.42
CA ASN A 7 -16.98 12.40 -3.44
C ASN A 7 -17.06 10.96 -3.98
N TRP A 8 -17.28 10.81 -5.29
CA TRP A 8 -17.31 9.51 -5.97
C TRP A 8 -15.93 8.85 -6.03
N LEU A 9 -14.85 9.60 -6.30
CA LEU A 9 -13.47 9.08 -6.29
C LEU A 9 -13.01 8.63 -4.91
N GLN A 10 -13.36 9.41 -3.87
CA GLN A 10 -13.02 9.04 -2.49
C GLN A 10 -13.71 7.74 -2.08
N SER A 11 -14.96 7.56 -2.50
CA SER A 11 -15.73 6.37 -2.17
C SER A 11 -15.18 5.15 -2.89
N ILE A 12 -14.86 5.26 -4.18
CA ILE A 12 -14.31 4.13 -4.95
C ILE A 12 -12.96 3.70 -4.40
N THR A 13 -12.04 4.64 -4.16
CA THR A 13 -10.70 4.30 -3.63
C THR A 13 -10.78 3.73 -2.22
N ALA A 14 -11.63 4.28 -1.35
CA ALA A 14 -11.83 3.75 -0.02
C ALA A 14 -12.43 2.34 -0.06
N VAL A 15 -13.46 2.10 -0.86
CA VAL A 15 -14.11 0.79 -0.97
C VAL A 15 -13.13 -0.24 -1.52
N SER A 16 -12.36 0.07 -2.56
CA SER A 16 -11.34 -0.85 -3.07
C SER A 16 -10.30 -1.20 -2.00
N VAL A 17 -9.77 -0.20 -1.29
CA VAL A 17 -8.78 -0.46 -0.22
C VAL A 17 -9.40 -1.27 0.92
N TYR A 18 -10.65 -1.02 1.29
CA TYR A 18 -11.35 -1.82 2.30
C TYR A 18 -11.58 -3.28 1.87
N ILE A 19 -11.93 -3.50 0.60
CA ILE A 19 -12.08 -4.85 0.05
C ILE A 19 -10.73 -5.58 0.02
N LEU A 20 -9.66 -4.90 -0.41
CA LEU A 20 -8.30 -5.47 -0.38
C LEU A 20 -7.83 -5.75 1.04
N ALA A 21 -8.04 -4.83 1.98
CA ALA A 21 -7.65 -5.01 3.38
C ALA A 21 -8.48 -6.08 4.11
N GLY A 22 -9.69 -6.37 3.63
CA GLY A 22 -10.55 -7.43 4.18
C GLY A 22 -10.15 -8.85 3.76
N MET A 23 -9.31 -9.00 2.74
CA MET A 23 -8.83 -10.31 2.29
C MET A 23 -7.63 -10.79 3.13
N PRO A 24 -7.59 -12.07 3.54
CA PRO A 24 -6.39 -12.68 4.09
C PRO A 24 -5.18 -12.53 3.16
N SER A 25 -3.99 -12.28 3.71
CA SER A 25 -2.77 -11.99 2.92
C SER A 25 -2.40 -13.12 1.94
N ILE A 26 -2.59 -14.38 2.34
CA ILE A 26 -2.36 -15.55 1.46
C ILE A 26 -3.17 -15.48 0.16
N ILE A 27 -4.43 -15.04 0.24
CA ILE A 27 -5.32 -15.02 -0.94
C ILE A 27 -4.83 -13.97 -1.93
N LEU A 28 -4.44 -12.79 -1.44
CA LEU A 28 -3.82 -11.76 -2.27
C LEU A 28 -2.49 -12.21 -2.89
N GLY A 29 -1.70 -13.02 -2.18
CA GLY A 29 -0.48 -13.64 -2.72
C GLY A 29 -0.74 -14.58 -3.88
N VAL A 30 -1.76 -15.45 -3.77
CA VAL A 30 -2.16 -16.36 -4.85
C VAL A 30 -2.73 -15.60 -6.04
N ILE A 31 -3.55 -14.56 -5.80
CA ILE A 31 -4.06 -13.69 -6.87
C ILE A 31 -2.91 -12.99 -7.59
N GLY A 32 -1.93 -12.46 -6.85
CA GLY A 32 -0.74 -11.84 -7.43
C GLY A 32 0.08 -12.83 -8.28
N PHE A 33 0.27 -14.05 -7.80
CA PHE A 33 0.90 -15.11 -8.59
C PHE A 33 0.17 -15.36 -9.91
N LEU A 34 -1.14 -15.59 -9.87
CA LEU A 34 -1.92 -15.85 -11.09
C LEU A 34 -1.90 -14.66 -12.06
N LEU A 35 -1.91 -13.44 -11.55
CA LEU A 35 -1.96 -12.23 -12.36
C LEU A 35 -0.58 -11.92 -12.99
N PHE A 36 0.50 -11.97 -12.20
CA PHE A 36 1.83 -11.59 -12.67
C PHE A 36 2.60 -12.74 -13.33
N VAL A 37 2.50 -13.96 -12.83
CA VAL A 37 3.20 -15.12 -13.42
C VAL A 37 2.44 -15.65 -14.63
N ASN A 38 1.13 -15.90 -14.48
CA ASN A 38 0.35 -16.58 -15.51
C ASN A 38 -0.26 -15.60 -16.53
N ALA A 39 -0.91 -14.53 -16.09
CA ALA A 39 -1.58 -13.61 -17.02
C ALA A 39 -0.61 -12.67 -17.77
N LEU A 40 0.46 -12.21 -17.10
CA LEU A 40 1.48 -11.35 -17.72
C LEU A 40 2.67 -12.13 -18.30
N GLY A 41 2.72 -13.45 -18.13
CA GLY A 41 3.76 -14.31 -18.70
C GLY A 41 5.18 -14.02 -18.20
N LEU A 42 5.32 -13.32 -17.06
CA LEU A 42 6.65 -12.96 -16.50
C LEU A 42 7.42 -14.19 -15.98
N GLY A 43 6.77 -15.35 -15.90
CA GLY A 43 7.33 -16.57 -15.37
C GLY A 43 7.71 -16.47 -13.90
N TRP A 44 8.45 -17.47 -13.43
CA TRP A 44 8.99 -17.53 -12.07
C TRP A 44 10.20 -16.59 -11.94
N SER A 45 9.92 -15.29 -11.81
CA SER A 45 10.92 -14.22 -11.79
C SER A 45 10.85 -13.40 -10.51
N ILE A 46 12.01 -12.89 -10.06
CA ILE A 46 12.09 -11.98 -8.89
C ILE A 46 11.18 -10.75 -9.06
N LEU A 47 11.00 -10.31 -10.31
CA LEU A 47 10.13 -9.18 -10.65
C LEU A 47 8.66 -9.49 -10.33
N SER A 48 8.18 -10.69 -10.64
CA SER A 48 6.81 -11.11 -10.34
C SER A 48 6.56 -11.17 -8.83
N ALA A 49 7.56 -11.64 -8.08
CA ALA A 49 7.53 -11.63 -6.62
C ALA A 49 7.47 -10.19 -6.06
N MET A 50 8.25 -9.25 -6.59
CA MET A 50 8.20 -7.84 -6.18
C MET A 50 6.86 -7.17 -6.49
N LEU A 51 6.28 -7.40 -7.67
CA LEU A 51 4.96 -6.84 -8.00
C LEU A 51 3.87 -7.40 -7.09
N THR A 52 3.92 -8.69 -6.79
CA THR A 52 2.99 -9.32 -5.84
C THR A 52 3.13 -8.72 -4.45
N LEU A 53 4.36 -8.54 -3.97
CA LEU A 53 4.64 -7.91 -2.68
C LEU A 53 4.09 -6.48 -2.60
N ILE A 54 4.27 -5.68 -3.66
CA ILE A 54 3.73 -4.32 -3.75
C ILE A 54 2.20 -4.34 -3.62
N LEU A 55 1.54 -5.31 -4.26
CA LEU A 55 0.08 -5.47 -4.20
C LEU A 55 -0.41 -5.81 -2.79
N LEU A 56 0.33 -6.66 -2.06
CA LEU A 56 0.06 -6.95 -0.64
C LEU A 56 0.32 -5.74 0.27
N LEU A 57 1.40 -5.01 0.04
CA LEU A 57 1.81 -3.89 0.90
C LEU A 57 0.93 -2.64 0.69
N TYR A 58 0.34 -2.49 -0.50
CA TYR A 58 -0.47 -1.34 -0.90
C TYR A 58 -1.60 -0.97 0.08
N PRO A 59 -2.56 -1.85 0.42
CA PRO A 59 -3.67 -1.50 1.31
C PRO A 59 -3.20 -1.09 2.72
N THR A 60 -2.15 -1.76 3.23
CA THR A 60 -1.57 -1.47 4.55
C THR A 60 -0.95 -0.08 4.60
N LEU A 61 -0.17 0.29 3.58
CA LEU A 61 0.41 1.64 3.51
C LEU A 61 -0.68 2.71 3.35
N VAL A 62 -1.64 2.51 2.44
CA VAL A 62 -2.70 3.51 2.19
C VAL A 62 -3.54 3.75 3.44
N THR A 63 -3.91 2.69 4.16
CA THR A 63 -4.67 2.83 5.42
C THR A 63 -3.84 3.56 6.47
N ALA A 64 -2.57 3.18 6.68
CA ALA A 64 -1.67 3.87 7.60
C ALA A 64 -1.56 5.38 7.28
N PHE A 65 -1.29 5.74 6.02
CA PHE A 65 -1.23 7.15 5.61
C PHE A 65 -2.57 7.88 5.80
N SER A 66 -3.70 7.23 5.52
CA SER A 66 -5.02 7.83 5.70
C SER A 66 -5.32 8.16 7.17
N HIS A 67 -4.89 7.30 8.09
CA HIS A 67 -5.03 7.52 9.54
C HIS A 67 -4.15 8.67 10.04
N LEU A 68 -3.00 8.92 9.40
CA LEU A 68 -2.13 10.06 9.71
C LEU A 68 -2.67 11.37 9.14
N LEU A 69 -3.07 11.36 7.86
CA LEU A 69 -3.44 12.56 7.11
C LEU A 69 -4.83 13.10 7.45
N ARG A 70 -5.82 12.24 7.75
CA ARG A 70 -7.19 12.67 8.10
C ARG A 70 -7.24 13.62 9.31
N PRO A 71 -6.73 13.24 10.50
CA PRO A 71 -6.78 14.10 11.68
C PRO A 71 -5.93 15.36 11.51
N PHE A 72 -4.82 15.28 10.77
CA PHE A 72 -3.98 16.44 10.46
C PHE A 72 -4.74 17.48 9.62
N ASN A 73 -5.39 17.07 8.54
CA ASN A 73 -6.20 17.96 7.70
C ASN A 73 -7.42 18.51 8.46
N GLN A 74 -8.01 17.74 9.37
CA GLN A 74 -9.10 18.23 10.23
C GLN A 74 -8.62 19.32 11.20
N ARG A 75 -7.43 19.15 11.81
CA ARG A 75 -6.87 20.13 12.76
C ARG A 75 -6.30 21.38 12.09
N TYR A 76 -5.44 21.21 11.09
CA TYR A 76 -4.69 22.34 10.50
C TYR A 76 -5.33 22.89 9.22
N GLY A 77 -6.34 22.21 8.67
CA GLY A 77 -6.97 22.64 7.42
C GLY A 77 -7.77 23.93 7.55
N MET A 78 -8.40 24.24 8.68
CA MET A 78 -9.06 25.55 8.79
C MET A 78 -8.04 26.68 8.93
N ALA A 79 -6.99 26.46 9.72
CA ALA A 79 -5.90 27.43 9.90
C ALA A 79 -5.19 27.72 8.57
N ALA A 80 -4.76 26.70 7.84
CA ALA A 80 -4.07 26.87 6.55
C ALA A 80 -4.92 27.62 5.52
N LYS A 81 -6.25 27.41 5.52
CA LYS A 81 -7.17 28.13 4.63
C LYS A 81 -7.26 29.61 5.00
N SER A 82 -7.24 29.95 6.29
CA SER A 82 -7.23 31.35 6.77
C SER A 82 -5.93 32.08 6.43
N PHE A 83 -4.81 31.36 6.31
CA PHE A 83 -3.52 31.90 5.85
C PHE A 83 -3.38 31.94 4.32
N GLY A 84 -4.44 31.59 3.56
CA GLY A 84 -4.41 31.60 2.09
C GLY A 84 -3.57 30.48 1.47
N ILE A 85 -3.19 29.45 2.24
CA ILE A 85 -2.36 28.35 1.74
C ILE A 85 -3.20 27.43 0.85
N GLY A 86 -2.71 27.16 -0.37
CA GLY A 86 -3.36 26.27 -1.32
C GLY A 86 -3.37 24.80 -0.88
N PRO A 87 -4.33 23.98 -1.36
CA PRO A 87 -4.45 22.57 -0.97
C PRO A 87 -3.24 21.72 -1.39
N LEU A 88 -2.64 22.01 -2.54
CA LEU A 88 -1.45 21.33 -3.03
C LEU A 88 -0.21 21.70 -2.21
N GLU A 89 -0.04 22.98 -1.88
CA GLU A 89 1.07 23.42 -1.04
C GLU A 89 0.95 22.85 0.39
N PHE A 90 -0.28 22.80 0.93
CA PHE A 90 -0.54 22.15 2.21
C PHE A 90 -0.16 20.67 2.21
N LEU A 91 -0.48 19.95 1.13
CA LEU A 91 -0.21 18.51 1.01
C LEU A 91 1.27 18.20 0.80
N PHE A 92 1.94 18.88 -0.13
CA PHE A 92 3.32 18.54 -0.52
C PHE A 92 4.39 19.21 0.34
N ARG A 93 4.08 20.36 0.96
CA ARG A 93 5.06 21.15 1.72
C ARG A 93 4.82 21.08 3.22
N LEU A 94 3.59 21.36 3.66
CA LEU A 94 3.29 21.45 5.10
C LEU A 94 3.11 20.09 5.76
N SER A 95 2.33 19.20 5.15
CA SER A 95 2.00 17.89 5.72
C SER A 95 3.24 17.02 5.97
N PRO A 96 4.10 16.74 4.98
CA PRO A 96 5.30 15.95 5.21
C PRO A 96 6.26 16.66 6.15
N ALA A 97 6.39 18.00 6.12
CA ALA A 97 7.29 18.72 7.02
C ALA A 97 6.91 18.57 8.51
N TYR A 98 5.61 18.57 8.81
CA TYR A 98 5.11 18.49 10.18
C TYR A 98 5.01 17.05 10.70
N GLN A 99 4.87 16.07 9.81
CA GLN A 99 4.63 14.66 10.16
C GLN A 99 5.75 13.70 9.75
N LYS A 100 6.97 14.20 9.52
CA LYS A 100 8.12 13.38 9.05
C LYS A 100 8.30 12.10 9.88
N GLY A 101 8.28 12.20 11.21
CA GLY A 101 8.44 11.04 12.09
C GLY A 101 7.36 9.98 11.87
N LYS A 102 6.09 10.39 11.87
CA LYS A 102 4.96 9.45 11.69
C LYS A 102 4.94 8.81 10.30
N ILE A 103 5.36 9.54 9.27
CA ILE A 103 5.49 9.01 7.91
C ILE A 103 6.59 7.94 7.86
N LEU A 104 7.72 8.19 8.53
CA LEU A 104 8.80 7.21 8.64
C LEU A 104 8.34 5.97 9.43
N ASP A 105 7.63 6.16 10.54
CA ASP A 105 7.09 5.05 11.33
C ASP A 105 6.14 4.17 10.50
N ALA A 106 5.24 4.79 9.74
CA ALA A 106 4.33 4.08 8.84
C ALA A 106 5.08 3.31 7.74
N LEU A 107 6.17 3.89 7.22
CA LEU A 107 7.01 3.24 6.22
C LEU A 107 7.73 2.01 6.82
N ILE A 108 8.31 2.16 8.00
CA ILE A 108 9.00 1.08 8.72
C ILE A 108 8.03 -0.05 9.06
N LEU A 109 6.83 0.27 9.55
CA LEU A 109 5.76 -0.71 9.82
C LEU A 109 5.33 -1.47 8.56
N GLY A 110 5.18 -0.76 7.44
CA GLY A 110 4.87 -1.38 6.16
C GLY A 110 5.97 -2.36 5.73
N TRP A 111 7.22 -1.94 5.82
CA TRP A 111 8.36 -2.79 5.46
C TRP A 111 8.47 -4.02 6.37
N ALA A 112 8.32 -3.84 7.68
CA ALA A 112 8.35 -4.93 8.65
C ALA A 112 7.23 -5.97 8.37
N THR A 113 6.02 -5.50 8.05
CA THR A 113 4.89 -6.37 7.68
C THR A 113 5.19 -7.14 6.40
N SER A 114 5.71 -6.45 5.38
CA SER A 114 6.05 -7.04 4.09
C SER A 114 7.13 -8.13 4.20
N LEU A 115 8.10 -7.97 5.12
CA LEU A 115 9.10 -8.99 5.41
C LEU A 115 8.50 -10.19 6.17
N GLY A 116 7.46 -9.95 6.96
CA GLY A 116 6.70 -11.00 7.65
C GLY A 116 5.85 -11.88 6.71
N ASP A 117 5.31 -11.31 5.63
CA ASP A 117 4.51 -12.03 4.60
C ASP A 117 5.37 -12.85 3.60
N THR A 118 6.50 -13.39 4.06
CA THR A 118 7.48 -14.15 3.25
C THR A 118 6.88 -15.37 2.52
N ALA A 119 5.77 -15.92 3.02
CA ALA A 119 5.05 -17.02 2.38
C ALA A 119 4.56 -16.66 0.96
N ALA A 120 4.07 -15.44 0.74
CA ALA A 120 3.60 -15.00 -0.57
C ALA A 120 4.76 -14.82 -1.57
N VAL A 121 5.93 -14.39 -1.09
CA VAL A 121 7.16 -14.21 -1.89
C VAL A 121 7.73 -15.55 -2.29
N MET A 122 7.85 -16.50 -1.35
CA MET A 122 8.32 -17.85 -1.66
C MET A 122 7.42 -18.56 -2.67
N LEU A 123 6.11 -18.34 -2.58
CA LEU A 123 5.13 -18.88 -3.52
C LEU A 123 5.24 -18.26 -4.91
N THR A 124 5.67 -17.01 -5.06
CA THR A 124 5.79 -16.36 -6.39
C THR A 124 7.17 -16.49 -7.02
N CYS A 125 8.21 -16.65 -6.21
CA CYS A 125 9.58 -16.82 -6.69
C CYS A 125 9.91 -18.25 -7.13
N GLY A 126 9.00 -19.21 -6.93
CA GLY A 126 9.17 -20.60 -7.37
C GLY A 126 10.05 -21.45 -6.47
N ALA A 127 10.45 -20.93 -5.31
CA ALA A 127 11.29 -21.67 -4.37
C ALA A 127 10.65 -22.99 -3.91
N LEU A 128 9.32 -22.99 -3.75
CA LEU A 128 8.55 -24.19 -3.38
C LEU A 128 8.48 -25.23 -4.51
N THR A 129 8.38 -24.79 -5.77
CA THR A 129 8.36 -25.70 -6.93
C THR A 129 9.73 -26.26 -7.26
N SER A 130 10.81 -25.48 -7.05
CA SER A 130 12.19 -25.94 -7.26
C SER A 130 12.62 -27.03 -6.27
N ILE A 131 12.12 -26.98 -5.04
CA ILE A 131 12.36 -28.02 -4.04
C ILE A 131 11.69 -29.34 -4.46
N HIS A 132 10.47 -29.30 -5.00
CA HIS A 132 9.79 -30.51 -5.47
C HIS A 132 10.55 -31.22 -6.61
N SER A 133 11.08 -30.46 -7.59
CA SER A 133 11.88 -31.03 -8.69
C SER A 133 13.25 -31.58 -8.27
N ALA A 134 13.71 -31.32 -7.05
CA ALA A 134 14.96 -31.89 -6.53
C ALA A 134 14.77 -33.24 -5.81
N PHE A 135 13.51 -33.58 -5.47
CA PHE A 135 13.15 -34.82 -4.77
C PHE A 135 12.37 -35.82 -5.66
N THR A 136 12.28 -35.56 -6.97
CA THR A 136 11.74 -36.49 -8.00
C THR A 136 12.80 -36.72 -9.05
#